data_AF-A0A7C2BQ39-F1
#
_entry.id   AF-A0A7C2BQ39-F1
#
_cell.length_a   1.000
_cell.length_b   1.000
_cell.length_c   1.000
_cell.angle_alpha   90.00
_cell.angle_beta   90.00
_cell.angle_gamma   90.00
#
_symmetry.space_group_name_H-M   'P 1'
#
loop_
_entity.id
_entity.type
_entity.pdbx_description
1 polymer ?
#
loop_
_entity_poly.entity_id
_entity_poly.type
_entity_poly.pdbx_seq_one_letter_code
_entity_poly.pdbx_strand_id
1 'polypeptide(L)'
;SHKYLFDQFCENGFFISPEERYIIQSFLKDRSVGIPQGTSISLFLANLTCWSVDQKLEKEGIKFSRYADEIIAWSPEYSKICNSFLLINEFSKEAGVRINIAKSEGINLLSKPSLRIPVMANSDSGGSRTAVRMMANKSRSEATLFF
;
A
#
# COMPACT_ATOMS: atom_id res chain seq x y z
N SER A 1 -4.50 -8.55 -8.07
CA SER A 1 -5.18 -9.66 -8.78
C SER A 1 -6.68 -9.50 -8.63
N HIS A 2 -7.46 -9.76 -9.69
CA HIS A 2 -8.93 -9.70 -9.60
C HIS A 2 -9.49 -10.72 -8.62
N LYS A 3 -8.86 -11.90 -8.50
CA LYS A 3 -9.25 -12.88 -7.49
C LYS A 3 -9.21 -12.28 -6.09
N TYR A 4 -8.08 -11.69 -5.71
CA TYR A 4 -7.91 -11.04 -4.40
C TYR A 4 -8.97 -9.96 -4.18
N LEU A 5 -9.19 -9.08 -5.17
CA LEU A 5 -10.24 -8.04 -5.11
C LEU A 5 -11.62 -8.62 -4.82
N PHE A 6 -12.02 -9.68 -5.53
CA PHE A 6 -13.32 -10.32 -5.33
C PHE A 6 -13.43 -11.05 -3.99
N ASP A 7 -12.34 -11.64 -3.51
CA ASP A 7 -12.29 -12.26 -2.18
C ASP A 7 -12.55 -11.19 -1.09
N GLN A 8 -12.08 -9.94 -1.29
CA GLN A 8 -12.35 -8.84 -0.35
C GLN A 8 -13.83 -8.51 -0.18
N PHE A 9 -14.70 -8.89 -1.12
CA PHE A 9 -16.14 -8.63 -1.05
C PHE A 9 -16.83 -9.42 0.08
N CYS A 10 -16.14 -10.41 0.67
CA CYS A 10 -16.70 -11.30 1.69
C CYS A 10 -15.90 -11.28 3.01
N GLU A 11 -14.67 -10.78 3.02
CA GLU A 11 -13.76 -10.91 4.16
C GLU A 11 -13.85 -9.75 5.18
N ASN A 12 -14.29 -8.56 4.74
CA ASN A 12 -14.09 -7.31 5.50
C ASN A 12 -15.38 -6.64 5.97
N GLY A 13 -16.50 -7.35 5.94
CA GLY A 13 -17.81 -6.81 6.35
C GLY A 13 -18.39 -5.77 5.38
N PHE A 14 -17.86 -5.68 4.15
CA PHE A 14 -18.45 -4.85 3.11
C PHE A 14 -19.81 -5.41 2.68
N PHE A 15 -20.84 -4.57 2.69
CA PHE A 15 -22.12 -4.92 2.11
C PHE A 15 -22.11 -4.57 0.63
N ILE A 16 -21.82 -5.55 -0.21
CA ILE A 16 -21.82 -5.40 -1.68
C ILE A 16 -23.00 -6.20 -2.25
N SER A 17 -23.96 -5.48 -2.80
CA SER A 17 -25.20 -6.02 -3.36
C SER A 17 -24.94 -6.90 -4.59
N PRO A 18 -25.88 -7.80 -4.95
CA PRO A 18 -25.77 -8.57 -6.20
C PRO A 18 -25.62 -7.69 -7.45
N GLU A 19 -26.32 -6.55 -7.49
CA GLU A 19 -26.27 -5.58 -8.58
C GLU A 19 -24.90 -4.90 -8.65
N GLU A 20 -24.34 -4.48 -7.52
CA GLU A 20 -23.00 -3.90 -7.43
C GLU A 20 -21.94 -4.91 -7.88
N ARG A 21 -22.06 -6.18 -7.45
CA ARG A 21 -21.18 -7.26 -7.91
C ARG A 21 -21.26 -7.43 -9.43
N TYR A 22 -22.47 -7.44 -9.99
CA TYR A 22 -22.66 -7.55 -11.43
C TYR A 22 -22.04 -6.37 -12.19
N ILE A 23 -22.21 -5.14 -11.71
CA ILE A 23 -21.62 -3.94 -12.29
C ILE A 23 -20.09 -4.01 -12.24
N ILE A 24 -19.50 -4.36 -11.10
CA ILE A 24 -18.05 -4.45 -10.94
C ILE A 24 -17.47 -5.57 -11.82
N GLN A 25 -18.11 -6.73 -11.87
CA GLN A 25 -17.68 -7.82 -12.75
C GLN A 25 -17.75 -7.41 -14.23
N SER A 26 -18.83 -6.74 -14.64
CA SER A 26 -18.98 -6.22 -16.00
C SER A 26 -17.91 -5.17 -16.31
N PHE A 27 -17.59 -4.30 -15.35
CA PHE A 27 -16.56 -3.27 -15.47
C PHE A 27 -15.14 -3.85 -15.65
N LEU A 28 -14.87 -5.03 -15.09
CA LEU A 28 -13.57 -5.69 -15.17
C LEU A 28 -13.48 -6.76 -16.26
N LYS A 29 -14.59 -7.11 -16.93
CA LYS A 29 -14.72 -8.28 -17.81
C LYS A 29 -13.67 -8.37 -18.92
N ASP A 30 -13.30 -7.23 -19.51
CA ASP A 30 -12.37 -7.19 -20.65
C ASP A 30 -10.89 -7.15 -20.24
N ARG A 31 -10.59 -7.29 -18.94
CA ARG A 31 -9.22 -7.25 -18.41
C ARG A 31 -8.93 -8.49 -17.58
N SER A 32 -7.77 -9.09 -17.81
CA SER A 32 -7.27 -10.19 -16.98
C SER A 32 -6.55 -9.71 -15.72
N VAL A 33 -6.07 -8.46 -15.73
CA VAL A 33 -5.34 -7.85 -14.62
C VAL A 33 -5.71 -6.38 -14.44
N GLY A 34 -5.93 -6.05 -13.16
CA GLY A 34 -6.11 -4.72 -12.59
C GLY A 34 -7.33 -3.91 -13.09
N ILE A 35 -7.44 -2.66 -12.67
CA ILE A 35 -8.67 -1.86 -12.76
C ILE A 35 -8.52 -0.69 -13.78
N PRO A 36 -9.50 -0.40 -14.66
CA PRO A 36 -9.47 0.77 -15.58
C PRO A 36 -9.23 2.12 -14.85
N GLN A 37 -8.73 3.20 -15.50
CA GLN A 37 -8.60 4.53 -14.84
C GLN A 37 -9.79 5.43 -15.07
N GLY A 38 -9.86 6.48 -14.24
CA GLY A 38 -10.60 7.69 -14.55
C GLY A 38 -12.08 7.60 -14.18
N THR A 39 -12.52 6.48 -13.61
CA THR A 39 -13.88 6.33 -13.09
C THR A 39 -13.87 6.28 -11.56
N SER A 40 -14.99 6.67 -10.96
CA SER A 40 -15.19 6.58 -9.51
C SER A 40 -15.13 5.14 -9.00
N ILE A 41 -15.62 4.18 -9.80
CA ILE A 41 -15.53 2.74 -9.50
C ILE A 41 -14.07 2.32 -9.34
N SER A 42 -13.17 2.83 -10.17
CA SER A 42 -11.75 2.50 -10.06
C SER A 42 -11.14 2.93 -8.73
N LEU A 43 -11.45 4.15 -8.28
CA LEU A 43 -10.98 4.67 -7.02
C LEU A 43 -11.55 3.87 -5.83
N PHE A 44 -12.83 3.49 -5.91
CA PHE A 44 -13.45 2.64 -4.91
C PHE A 44 -12.76 1.27 -4.81
N LEU A 45 -12.57 0.57 -5.93
CA LEU A 45 -11.96 -0.76 -5.96
C LEU A 45 -10.48 -0.73 -5.51
N ALA A 46 -9.75 0.33 -5.83
CA ALA A 46 -8.40 0.56 -5.35
C ALA A 46 -8.33 0.63 -3.82
N ASN A 47 -9.23 1.40 -3.20
CA ASN A 47 -9.31 1.52 -1.75
C ASN A 47 -9.81 0.24 -1.08
N LEU A 48 -10.79 -0.44 -1.70
CA LEU A 48 -11.29 -1.73 -1.24
C LEU A 48 -10.17 -2.78 -1.18
N THR A 49 -9.32 -2.81 -2.21
CA THR A 49 -8.17 -3.73 -2.28
C THR A 49 -7.15 -3.47 -1.18
N CYS A 50 -6.92 -2.20 -0.82
CA CYS A 50 -5.92 -1.81 0.17
C CYS A 50 -6.41 -1.82 1.61
N TRP A 51 -7.70 -2.10 1.84
CA TRP A 51 -8.29 -2.06 3.16
C TRP A 51 -7.53 -2.93 4.17
N SER A 52 -7.14 -4.14 3.76
CA SER A 52 -6.46 -5.09 4.64
C SER A 52 -5.09 -4.59 5.11
N VAL A 53 -4.32 -3.91 4.25
CA VAL A 53 -3.01 -3.37 4.63
C VAL A 53 -3.15 -2.15 5.53
N ASP A 54 -4.15 -1.30 5.29
CA ASP A 54 -4.45 -0.17 6.18
C ASP A 54 -4.78 -0.67 7.60
N GLN A 55 -5.67 -1.66 7.71
CA GLN A 55 -6.02 -2.27 9.00
C GLN A 55 -4.82 -2.94 9.69
N LYS A 56 -3.93 -3.59 8.94
CA LYS A 56 -2.69 -4.20 9.48
C LYS A 56 -1.73 -3.12 9.99
N LEU A 57 -1.56 -2.02 9.27
CA LEU A 57 -0.72 -0.88 9.68
C LEU A 57 -1.30 -0.16 10.91
N GLU A 58 -2.62 0.06 10.95
CA GLU A 58 -3.29 0.65 12.12
C GLU A 58 -3.09 -0.20 13.37
N LYS A 59 -3.23 -1.54 13.25
CA LYS A 59 -3.00 -2.48 14.37
C LYS A 59 -1.56 -2.50 14.85
N GLU A 60 -0.59 -2.33 13.96
CA GLU A 60 0.83 -2.17 14.32
C GLU A 60 1.10 -0.85 15.08
N GLY A 61 0.15 0.09 15.05
CA GLY A 61 0.28 1.39 15.71
C GLY A 61 1.34 2.29 15.05
N ILE A 62 1.62 2.07 13.76
CA ILE A 62 2.50 2.93 12.96
C ILE A 62 1.69 4.10 12.41
N LYS A 63 2.32 5.29 12.32
CA LYS A 63 1.72 6.42 11.61
C LYS A 63 1.96 6.24 10.13
N PHE A 64 0.93 6.35 9.31
CA PHE A 64 1.08 6.26 7.87
C PHE A 64 0.14 7.21 7.13
N SER A 65 0.46 7.43 5.87
CA SER A 65 -0.40 8.08 4.89
C SER A 65 -0.38 7.22 3.65
N ARG A 66 -1.57 6.91 3.14
CA ARG A 66 -1.75 6.22 1.87
C ARG A 66 -2.52 7.11 0.92
N TYR A 67 -2.04 7.22 -0.30
CA TYR A 67 -2.78 7.84 -1.40
C TYR A 67 -2.74 6.90 -2.60
N ALA A 68 -3.89 6.33 -2.94
CA ALA A 68 -3.98 5.23 -3.90
C ALA A 68 -2.98 4.10 -3.54
N ASP A 69 -1.96 3.89 -4.38
CA ASP A 69 -0.92 2.87 -4.28
C ASP A 69 0.40 3.34 -3.64
N GLU A 70 0.50 4.63 -3.27
CA GLU A 70 1.63 5.14 -2.52
C GLU A 70 1.38 5.03 -1.01
N ILE A 71 2.27 4.35 -0.29
CA ILE A 71 2.25 4.25 1.17
C ILE A 71 3.53 4.86 1.73
N ILE A 72 3.36 5.80 2.65
CA ILE A 72 4.44 6.37 3.46
C ILE A 72 4.11 6.07 4.92
N ALA A 73 4.97 5.33 5.61
CA ALA A 73 4.82 5.04 7.03
C ALA A 73 6.03 5.56 7.82
N TRP A 74 5.81 6.06 9.03
CA TRP A 74 6.86 6.63 9.86
C TRP A 74 6.64 6.40 11.36
N SER A 75 7.76 6.30 12.07
CA SER A 75 7.81 6.01 13.50
C SER A 75 9.17 6.42 14.08
N PRO A 76 9.24 6.87 15.34
CA PRO A 76 10.53 6.95 16.04
C PRO A 76 11.10 5.57 16.36
N GLU A 77 10.26 4.52 16.40
CA GLU A 77 10.66 3.15 16.72
C GLU A 77 11.02 2.40 15.44
N TYR A 78 12.29 2.00 15.30
CA TYR A 78 12.79 1.28 14.13
C TYR A 78 12.09 -0.08 13.92
N SER A 79 11.77 -0.79 15.00
CA SER A 79 11.04 -2.07 14.97
C SER A 79 9.70 -1.96 14.24
N LYS A 80 8.90 -0.92 14.54
CA LYS A 80 7.63 -0.66 13.85
C LYS A 80 7.81 -0.40 12.36
N ILE A 81 8.91 0.25 11.97
CA ILE A 81 9.21 0.44 10.54
C ILE A 81 9.51 -0.91 9.87
N CYS A 82 10.35 -1.74 10.47
CA CYS A 82 10.62 -3.08 9.95
C CYS A 82 9.34 -3.91 9.82
N ASN A 83 8.49 -3.92 10.85
CA ASN A 83 7.22 -4.63 10.82
C ASN A 83 6.31 -4.09 9.72
N SER A 84 6.18 -2.78 9.57
CA SER A 84 5.36 -2.18 8.51
C SER A 84 5.86 -2.54 7.10
N PHE A 85 7.18 -2.62 6.89
CA PHE A 85 7.76 -3.08 5.65
C PHE A 85 7.38 -4.54 5.36
N LEU A 86 7.41 -5.41 6.38
CA LEU A 86 6.99 -6.81 6.25
C LEU A 86 5.51 -6.91 5.89
N LEU A 87 4.63 -6.16 6.57
CA LEU A 87 3.19 -6.14 6.31
C LEU A 87 2.87 -5.71 4.87
N ILE A 88 3.55 -4.67 4.36
CA ILE A 88 3.38 -4.19 2.98
C ILE A 88 3.87 -5.24 1.97
N ASN A 89 4.99 -5.92 2.27
CA ASN A 89 5.52 -6.97 1.40
C ASN A 89 4.64 -8.24 1.38
N GLU A 90 4.05 -8.60 2.52
CA GLU A 90 3.05 -9.67 2.60
C GLU A 90 1.81 -9.32 1.81
N PHE A 91 1.27 -8.11 1.99
CA PHE A 91 0.15 -7.60 1.20
C PHE A 91 0.45 -7.63 -0.31
N SER A 92 1.65 -7.21 -0.72
CA SER A 92 2.09 -7.27 -2.12
C SER A 92 1.99 -8.69 -2.71
N LYS A 93 2.37 -9.71 -1.93
CA LYS A 93 2.26 -11.12 -2.35
C LYS A 93 0.80 -11.60 -2.36
N GLU A 94 0.04 -11.33 -1.30
CA GLU A 94 -1.37 -11.71 -1.17
C GLU A 94 -2.23 -11.10 -2.29
N ALA A 95 -2.08 -9.79 -2.52
CA ALA A 95 -2.80 -9.05 -3.54
C ALA A 95 -2.29 -9.35 -4.97
N GLY A 96 -1.11 -9.95 -5.11
CA GLY A 96 -0.44 -10.16 -6.39
C GLY A 96 -0.06 -8.84 -7.08
N VAL A 97 0.30 -7.82 -6.30
CA VAL A 97 0.71 -6.50 -6.77
C VAL A 97 2.21 -6.36 -6.56
N ARG A 98 2.97 -6.04 -7.60
CA ARG A 98 4.44 -5.93 -7.48
C ARG A 98 4.85 -4.59 -6.87
N ILE A 99 5.76 -4.61 -5.90
CA ILE A 99 6.42 -3.39 -5.41
C ILE A 99 7.42 -2.87 -6.47
N ASN A 100 7.42 -1.56 -6.68
CA ASN A 100 8.40 -0.89 -7.53
C ASN A 100 9.67 -0.57 -6.73
N ILE A 101 10.66 -1.44 -6.84
CA ILE A 101 11.93 -1.28 -6.11
C ILE A 101 12.65 0.03 -6.51
N ALA A 102 12.60 0.43 -7.79
CA ALA A 102 13.28 1.62 -8.27
C ALA A 102 12.69 2.94 -7.71
N LYS A 103 11.41 2.93 -7.31
CA LYS A 103 10.74 4.07 -6.69
C LYS A 103 10.60 3.95 -5.17
N SER A 104 10.91 2.79 -4.61
CA SER A 104 10.82 2.54 -3.18
C SER A 104 12.18 2.78 -2.58
N GLU A 105 12.36 3.93 -1.93
CA GLU A 105 13.62 4.32 -1.27
C GLU A 105 13.93 3.45 -0.04
N GLY A 106 13.04 2.50 0.30
CA GLY A 106 13.20 1.61 1.44
C GLY A 106 13.03 2.34 2.77
N ILE A 107 13.77 1.91 3.77
CA ILE A 107 13.78 2.50 5.10
C ILE A 107 14.79 3.64 5.12
N ASN A 108 14.33 4.84 5.47
CA ASN A 108 15.12 6.05 5.53
C ASN A 108 15.03 6.70 6.92
N LEU A 109 16.16 7.23 7.39
CA LEU A 109 16.20 8.05 8.60
C LEU A 109 15.90 9.51 8.24
N LEU A 110 14.78 10.02 8.75
CA LEU A 110 14.45 11.44 8.73
C LEU A 110 15.27 12.15 9.80
N SER A 111 16.38 12.73 9.37
CA SER A 111 17.27 13.56 10.19
C SER A 111 17.20 15.02 9.74
N LYS A 112 17.50 15.95 10.66
CA LYS A 112 17.69 17.36 10.29
C LYS A 112 18.92 17.45 9.37
N PRO A 113 18.93 18.32 8.34
CA PRO A 113 20.05 18.45 7.41
C PRO A 113 21.42 18.71 8.07
N SER A 114 21.42 19.30 9.28
CA SER A 114 22.62 19.58 10.08
C SER A 114 23.17 18.36 10.86
N LEU A 115 22.42 17.25 10.95
CA LEU A 115 22.84 15.98 11.54
C LEU A 115 23.13 14.96 10.44
N ARG A 116 24.16 15.20 9.62
CA ARG A 116 24.72 14.14 8.76
C ARG A 116 25.62 13.25 9.59
N ILE A 117 25.04 12.33 10.34
CA ILE A 117 25.80 11.22 10.94
C ILE A 117 25.73 10.06 9.94
N PRO A 118 26.85 9.64 9.33
CA PRO A 118 26.89 8.42 8.56
C PRO A 118 26.71 7.24 9.52
N VAL A 119 25.86 6.29 9.10
CA VAL A 119 25.41 5.09 9.83
C VAL A 119 26.47 4.52 10.77
N MET A 120 26.28 4.75 12.07
CA MET A 120 26.55 3.89 13.23
C MET A 120 26.30 4.75 14.48
N ALA A 121 25.04 4.93 14.86
CA ALA A 121 24.72 5.54 16.15
C ALA A 121 23.77 4.60 16.88
N ASN A 122 24.34 3.91 17.87
CA ASN A 122 23.62 3.26 18.93
C ASN A 122 22.52 4.19 19.47
N SER A 123 21.45 3.54 19.93
CA SER A 123 20.45 4.03 20.87
C SER A 123 20.85 5.28 21.67
N ASP A 124 19.92 6.23 21.73
CA ASP A 124 19.93 7.49 22.50
C ASP A 124 20.50 8.73 21.81
N SER A 125 19.66 9.38 21.01
CA SER A 125 19.62 10.85 20.93
C SER A 125 18.32 11.33 20.27
N GLY A 126 17.62 12.23 20.95
CA GLY A 126 16.24 12.60 20.66
C GLY A 126 15.98 13.18 19.27
N GLY A 127 14.85 12.75 18.69
CA GLY A 127 14.14 13.49 17.65
C GLY A 127 14.23 12.97 16.22
N SER A 128 15.08 11.98 15.93
CA SER A 128 15.16 11.37 14.60
C SER A 128 13.98 10.43 14.37
N ARG A 129 13.24 10.62 13.27
CA ARG A 129 12.14 9.74 12.87
C ARG A 129 12.64 8.80 11.79
N THR A 130 12.15 7.57 11.75
CA THR A 130 12.40 6.66 10.65
C THR A 130 11.14 6.60 9.78
N ALA A 131 11.29 6.54 8.47
CA ALA A 131 10.19 6.37 7.53
C ALA A 131 10.49 5.27 6.52
N VAL A 132 9.44 4.60 6.05
CA VAL A 132 9.48 3.72 4.90
C VAL A 132 8.56 4.29 3.83
N ARG A 133 9.08 4.39 2.60
CA ARG A 133 8.30 4.77 1.43
C ARG A 133 8.29 3.61 0.46
N MET A 134 7.08 3.17 0.12
CA MET A 134 6.88 2.14 -0.90
C MET A 134 5.88 2.60 -1.95
N MET A 135 6.19 2.26 -3.20
CA MET A 135 5.30 2.45 -4.34
C MET A 135 5.07 1.12 -5.03
N ALA A 136 3.83 0.84 -5.44
CA ALA A 136 3.54 -0.30 -6.30
C ALA A 136 3.95 -0.02 -7.76
N ASN A 137 4.12 -1.08 -8.57
CA ASN A 137 4.56 -0.99 -9.95
C ASN A 137 3.43 -0.51 -10.89
N LYS A 138 3.77 0.48 -11.74
CA LYS A 138 2.92 0.99 -12.83
C LYS A 138 3.21 0.16 -14.09
N SER A 139 2.44 -0.90 -14.32
CA SER A 139 2.50 -1.66 -15.57
C SER A 139 2.32 -0.73 -16.77
N ARG A 140 3.36 -0.60 -17.60
CA ARG A 140 3.38 0.23 -18.82
C ARG A 140 2.61 -0.47 -19.94
N SER A 141 1.29 -0.38 -19.92
CA SER A 141 0.47 -0.51 -21.12
C SER A 141 -0.79 0.31 -20.89
N GLU A 142 -0.85 1.46 -21.56
CA GLU A 142 -1.97 2.39 -21.76
C GLU A 142 -2.98 2.59 -20.62
N ALA A 143 -3.09 3.86 -20.19
CA ALA A 143 -4.18 4.40 -19.37
C ALA A 143 -4.65 3.45 -18.26
N THR A 144 -3.73 3.06 -17.37
CA THR A 144 -4.13 2.31 -16.18
C THR A 144 -3.47 2.70 -14.84
N LEU A 145 -4.32 2.82 -13.80
CA LEU A 145 -4.07 3.18 -12.40
C LEU A 145 -4.33 1.84 -11.75
N PHE A 146 -3.27 1.06 -11.69
CA PHE A 146 -3.26 -0.29 -11.13
C PHE A 146 -2.57 -0.19 -9.77
N PHE A 147 -2.87 -0.91 -8.70
CA PHE A 147 -3.50 -2.22 -8.44
C PHE A 147 -3.93 -3.14 -9.60
#